data_AF-A0A940Q7S9-F1
#
_entry.id   AF-A0A940Q7S9-F1
#
_cell.length_a   1.000
_cell.length_b   1.000
_cell.length_c   1.000
_cell.angle_alpha   90.00
_cell.angle_beta   90.00
_cell.angle_gamma   90.00
#
_symmetry.space_group_name_H-M   'P 1'
#
loop_
_entity.id
_entity.type
_entity.pdbx_description
1 polymer ?
#
loop_
_entity_poly.entity_id
_entity_poly.type
_entity_poly.pdbx_seq_one_letter_code
_entity_poly.pdbx_strand_id
1 'polypeptide(L)'
;MLVFPNYNKCIVNVISSIRKYYRIPVNIPTIDKLDTELNRMYKNVVLIVLCGVGENMLRNSLRPSDLLIKKMTEQLTSVCPSNPAAAEASAVSGPFPNEHCRLGQTMFFKEFCRTAELSSNLDPYSGQPVSVVNAADFILPVENIFGEIADSILGSVQPFSIAMPGTKIAENKSFHKVADTPARMFELIKKISETDQNTFTYVQWNAPRDAAAAFGCES
;
A
#
# COMPACT_ATOMS: atom_id res chain seq x y z
N MET A 1 -21.36 12.99 4.14
CA MET A 1 -21.95 11.69 3.73
C MET A 1 -21.12 10.58 4.36
N LEU A 2 -21.76 9.62 5.04
CA LEU A 2 -21.08 8.46 5.62
C LEU A 2 -20.96 7.38 4.54
N VAL A 3 -19.76 6.84 4.32
CA VAL A 3 -19.49 5.79 3.33
C VAL A 3 -19.10 4.51 4.06
N PHE A 4 -19.80 3.40 3.79
CA PHE A 4 -19.47 2.10 4.36
C PHE A 4 -18.42 1.37 3.49
N PRO A 5 -17.53 0.58 4.11
CA PRO A 5 -16.56 -0.22 3.35
C PRO A 5 -17.28 -1.27 2.51
N ASN A 6 -16.90 -1.37 1.24
CA ASN A 6 -17.31 -2.43 0.34
C ASN A 6 -16.18 -3.47 0.28
N TYR A 7 -16.31 -4.54 1.05
CA TYR A 7 -15.32 -5.62 1.14
C TYR A 7 -15.17 -6.47 -0.13
N ASN A 8 -15.99 -6.21 -1.16
CA ASN A 8 -15.85 -6.77 -2.49
C ASN A 8 -15.22 -5.78 -3.48
N LYS A 9 -15.05 -4.51 -3.10
CA LYS A 9 -14.45 -3.43 -3.92
C LYS A 9 -13.65 -2.45 -3.04
N CYS A 10 -12.52 -2.93 -2.54
CA CYS A 10 -11.54 -2.15 -1.78
C CYS A 10 -10.11 -2.55 -2.13
N ILE A 11 -9.13 -1.95 -1.46
CA ILE A 11 -7.70 -2.20 -1.70
C ILE A 11 -7.31 -3.68 -1.55
N VAL A 12 -7.97 -4.42 -0.65
CA VAL A 12 -7.76 -5.86 -0.46
C VAL A 12 -8.15 -6.65 -1.72
N ASN A 13 -9.20 -6.24 -2.42
CA ASN A 13 -9.63 -6.88 -3.68
C ASN A 13 -8.64 -6.57 -4.83
N VAL A 14 -7.97 -5.41 -4.81
CA VAL A 14 -6.87 -5.09 -5.74
C VAL A 14 -5.71 -6.08 -5.53
N ILE A 15 -5.32 -6.31 -4.29
CA ILE A 15 -4.26 -7.28 -3.97
C ILE A 15 -4.67 -8.70 -4.34
N SER A 16 -5.94 -9.04 -4.19
CA SER A 16 -6.48 -10.33 -4.65
C SER A 16 -6.39 -10.48 -6.17
N SER A 17 -6.72 -9.45 -6.95
CA SER A 17 -6.49 -9.45 -8.41
C SER A 17 -5.02 -9.62 -8.78
N ILE A 18 -4.10 -8.98 -8.05
CA ILE A 18 -2.65 -9.12 -8.26
C ILE A 18 -2.18 -10.54 -7.94
N ARG A 19 -2.61 -11.12 -6.83
CA ARG A 19 -2.31 -12.52 -6.49
C ARG A 19 -2.80 -13.49 -7.56
N LYS A 20 -4.05 -13.32 -8.03
CA LYS A 20 -4.63 -14.11 -9.12
C LYS A 20 -3.83 -13.98 -10.41
N TYR A 21 -3.37 -12.76 -10.74
CA TYR A 21 -2.48 -12.53 -11.88
C TYR A 21 -1.22 -13.40 -11.77
N TYR A 22 -0.56 -13.40 -10.62
CA TYR A 22 0.63 -14.20 -10.33
C TYR A 22 0.36 -15.69 -9.99
N ARG A 23 -0.86 -16.20 -10.22
CA ARG A 23 -1.25 -17.60 -9.93
C ARG A 23 -1.09 -18.00 -8.46
N ILE A 24 -1.12 -17.04 -7.57
CA ILE A 24 -1.17 -17.26 -6.12
C ILE A 24 -2.63 -17.54 -5.73
N PRO A 25 -2.92 -18.56 -4.90
CA PRO A 25 -4.28 -18.85 -4.44
C PRO A 25 -4.94 -17.65 -3.76
N VAL A 26 -6.22 -17.42 -4.08
CA VAL A 26 -7.01 -16.32 -3.52
C VAL A 26 -8.35 -16.83 -3.01
N ASN A 27 -8.70 -16.44 -1.79
CA ASN A 27 -10.00 -16.74 -1.16
C ASN A 27 -10.94 -15.51 -1.13
N ILE A 28 -10.39 -14.34 -1.43
CA ILE A 28 -11.10 -13.06 -1.43
C ILE A 28 -11.48 -12.71 -2.87
N PRO A 29 -12.68 -12.15 -3.13
CA PRO A 29 -13.09 -11.73 -4.47
C PRO A 29 -12.10 -10.77 -5.11
N THR A 30 -11.88 -10.94 -6.42
CA THR A 30 -11.06 -10.07 -7.26
C THR A 30 -11.91 -8.98 -7.93
N ILE A 31 -11.26 -8.02 -8.60
CA ILE A 31 -11.93 -6.96 -9.35
C ILE A 31 -11.91 -7.33 -10.83
N ASP A 32 -13.07 -7.68 -11.39
CA ASP A 32 -13.20 -8.18 -12.78
C ASP A 32 -12.55 -7.27 -13.83
N LYS A 33 -12.69 -5.95 -13.70
CA LYS A 33 -12.06 -4.99 -14.62
C LYS A 33 -10.53 -5.05 -14.55
N LEU A 34 -9.98 -5.17 -13.34
CA LEU A 34 -8.54 -5.24 -13.14
C LEU A 34 -8.00 -6.59 -13.63
N ASP A 35 -8.69 -7.69 -13.35
CA ASP A 35 -8.37 -9.02 -13.88
C ASP A 35 -8.34 -9.01 -15.41
N THR A 36 -9.34 -8.39 -16.04
CA THR A 36 -9.43 -8.28 -17.50
C THR A 36 -8.25 -7.52 -18.09
N GLU A 37 -7.82 -6.43 -17.46
CA GLU A 37 -6.65 -5.66 -17.90
C GLU A 37 -5.37 -6.48 -17.70
N LEU A 38 -5.17 -7.07 -16.51
CA LEU A 38 -3.99 -7.87 -16.17
C LEU A 38 -3.83 -9.13 -17.03
N ASN A 39 -4.92 -9.68 -17.59
CA ASN A 39 -4.86 -10.83 -18.50
C ASN A 39 -4.06 -10.59 -19.80
N ARG A 40 -3.60 -9.37 -20.07
CA ARG A 40 -2.68 -9.06 -21.17
C ARG A 40 -1.22 -9.49 -20.93
N MET A 41 -0.91 -10.10 -19.77
CA MET A 41 0.39 -10.70 -19.47
C MET A 41 1.56 -9.70 -19.57
N TYR A 42 1.54 -8.70 -18.69
CA TYR A 42 2.58 -7.68 -18.63
C TYR A 42 3.89 -8.20 -18.05
N LYS A 43 5.01 -7.85 -18.68
CA LYS A 43 6.36 -8.03 -18.13
C LYS A 43 6.54 -7.29 -16.80
N ASN A 44 6.04 -6.05 -16.74
CA ASN A 44 6.16 -5.17 -15.58
C ASN A 44 4.78 -4.78 -15.08
N VAL A 45 4.49 -5.05 -13.81
CA VAL A 45 3.28 -4.56 -13.13
C VAL A 45 3.70 -3.58 -12.05
N VAL A 46 3.18 -2.36 -12.11
CA VAL A 46 3.47 -1.28 -11.15
C VAL A 46 2.19 -0.91 -10.42
N LEU A 47 2.16 -1.11 -9.10
CA LEU A 47 1.09 -0.66 -8.23
C LEU A 47 1.55 0.61 -7.50
N ILE A 48 0.92 1.75 -7.78
CA ILE A 48 1.18 3.01 -7.09
C ILE A 48 0.02 3.29 -6.12
N VAL A 49 0.33 3.27 -4.82
CA VAL A 49 -0.59 3.62 -3.74
C VAL A 49 -0.31 5.06 -3.33
N LEU A 50 -1.25 5.96 -3.65
CA LEU A 50 -1.22 7.35 -3.22
C LEU A 50 -2.00 7.47 -1.91
N CYS A 51 -1.29 7.64 -0.79
CA CYS A 51 -1.92 7.70 0.52
C CYS A 51 -2.69 9.01 0.71
N GLY A 52 -3.88 8.94 1.31
CA GLY A 52 -4.72 10.10 1.60
C GLY A 52 -5.47 10.67 0.39
N VAL A 53 -5.41 10.04 -0.79
CA VAL A 53 -6.08 10.53 -1.99
C VAL A 53 -7.49 9.95 -2.11
N GLY A 54 -8.49 10.79 -1.87
CA GLY A 54 -9.90 10.50 -2.16
C GLY A 54 -10.34 11.04 -3.53
N GLU A 55 -11.43 10.49 -4.07
CA GLU A 55 -11.98 10.94 -5.35
C GLU A 55 -12.34 12.43 -5.35
N ASN A 56 -13.00 12.92 -4.30
CA ASN A 56 -13.41 14.33 -4.21
C ASN A 56 -12.19 15.26 -4.26
N MET A 57 -11.10 14.89 -3.60
CA MET A 57 -9.85 15.65 -3.64
C MET A 57 -9.29 15.69 -5.06
N LEU A 58 -9.27 14.56 -5.77
CA LEU A 58 -8.83 14.53 -7.16
C LEU A 58 -9.71 15.40 -8.07
N ARG A 59 -11.04 15.35 -7.92
CA ARG A 59 -11.97 16.11 -8.76
C ARG A 59 -11.93 17.61 -8.50
N ASN A 60 -11.60 18.02 -7.28
CA ASN A 60 -11.47 19.43 -6.91
C ASN A 60 -10.12 20.00 -7.33
N SER A 61 -9.04 19.23 -7.20
CA SER A 61 -7.68 19.72 -7.47
C SER A 61 -7.22 19.51 -8.91
N LEU A 62 -7.85 18.62 -9.69
CA LEU A 62 -7.44 18.30 -11.06
C LEU A 62 -8.54 18.62 -12.08
N ARG A 63 -8.11 18.97 -13.29
CA ARG A 63 -8.99 19.18 -14.43
C ARG A 63 -9.42 17.84 -15.02
N PRO A 64 -10.59 17.77 -15.69
CA PRO A 64 -11.03 16.54 -16.37
C PRO A 64 -10.06 16.00 -17.42
N SER A 65 -9.22 16.86 -18.00
CA SER A 65 -8.19 16.48 -18.97
C SER A 65 -6.91 15.91 -18.34
N ASP A 66 -6.71 16.08 -17.03
CA ASP A 66 -5.51 15.62 -16.35
C ASP A 66 -5.52 14.08 -16.24
N LEU A 67 -4.32 13.47 -16.28
CA LEU A 67 -4.13 12.05 -16.53
C LEU A 67 -4.91 11.15 -15.56
N LEU A 68 -4.86 11.44 -14.26
CA LEU A 68 -5.50 10.61 -13.23
C LEU A 68 -7.02 10.59 -13.37
N ILE A 69 -7.64 11.76 -13.61
CA ILE A 69 -9.09 11.84 -13.83
C ILE A 69 -9.47 11.19 -15.16
N LYS A 70 -8.73 11.49 -16.22
CA LYS A 70 -8.99 10.96 -17.57
C LYS A 70 -8.88 9.43 -17.65
N LYS A 71 -8.02 8.82 -16.82
CA LYS A 71 -7.77 7.37 -16.78
C LYS A 71 -8.46 6.65 -15.63
N MET A 72 -9.26 7.34 -14.81
CA MET A 72 -10.01 6.71 -13.73
C MET A 72 -11.11 5.79 -14.31
N THR A 73 -11.06 4.50 -13.97
CA THR A 73 -11.99 3.47 -14.49
C THR A 73 -12.98 2.97 -13.46
N GLU A 74 -12.64 3.06 -12.18
CA GLU A 74 -13.44 2.56 -11.07
C GLU A 74 -13.12 3.30 -9.78
N GLN A 75 -14.10 3.38 -8.89
CA GLN A 75 -13.96 3.89 -7.53
C GLN A 75 -13.94 2.70 -6.58
N LEU A 76 -13.04 2.74 -5.59
CA LEU A 76 -12.91 1.72 -4.56
C LEU A 76 -13.14 2.36 -3.20
N THR A 77 -13.69 1.58 -2.28
CA THR A 77 -13.76 1.96 -0.87
C THR A 77 -12.45 1.65 -0.15
N SER A 78 -12.18 2.34 0.95
CA SER A 78 -11.12 1.93 1.89
C SER A 78 -11.58 0.76 2.75
N VAL A 79 -10.62 0.09 3.39
CA VAL A 79 -10.89 -0.79 4.54
C VAL A 79 -11.39 0.00 5.74
N CYS A 80 -11.98 -0.71 6.71
CA CYS A 80 -12.36 -0.16 8.01
C CYS A 80 -11.45 -0.74 9.10
N PRO A 81 -10.81 0.09 9.94
CA PRO A 81 -10.88 1.55 9.94
C PRO A 81 -10.14 2.18 8.75
N SER A 82 -10.65 3.31 8.25
CA SER A 82 -10.09 4.01 7.07
C SER A 82 -8.92 4.93 7.45
N ASN A 83 -7.92 4.38 8.14
CA ASN A 83 -6.70 5.08 8.52
C ASN A 83 -5.48 4.49 7.80
N PRO A 84 -4.35 5.23 7.75
CA PRO A 84 -3.14 4.78 7.05
C PRO A 84 -2.61 3.44 7.55
N ALA A 85 -2.56 3.21 8.87
CA ALA A 85 -2.02 1.96 9.42
C ALA A 85 -2.79 0.72 8.94
N ALA A 86 -4.11 0.79 8.91
CA ALA A 86 -4.96 -0.29 8.43
C ALA A 86 -4.89 -0.43 6.90
N ALA A 87 -5.02 0.67 6.16
CA ALA A 87 -5.06 0.64 4.71
C ALA A 87 -3.70 0.24 4.09
N GLU A 88 -2.59 0.73 4.62
CA GLU A 88 -1.24 0.41 4.15
C GLU A 88 -0.88 -1.05 4.41
N ALA A 89 -1.22 -1.57 5.60
CA ALA A 89 -1.06 -3.00 5.91
C ALA A 89 -1.85 -3.86 4.91
N SER A 90 -3.16 -3.61 4.75
CA SER A 90 -3.98 -4.31 3.76
C SER A 90 -3.44 -4.17 2.32
N ALA A 91 -2.90 -3.01 1.95
CA ALA A 91 -2.36 -2.76 0.61
C ALA A 91 -1.07 -3.54 0.33
N VAL A 92 -0.26 -3.82 1.35
CA VAL A 92 1.01 -4.52 1.18
C VAL A 92 0.89 -6.03 1.38
N SER A 93 -0.03 -6.49 2.23
CA SER A 93 -0.18 -7.92 2.59
C SER A 93 -1.41 -8.60 1.98
N GLY A 94 -2.51 -7.87 1.78
CA GLY A 94 -3.77 -8.41 1.23
C GLY A 94 -4.85 -8.87 2.22
N PRO A 95 -4.59 -9.18 3.51
CA PRO A 95 -5.65 -9.37 4.50
C PRO A 95 -6.38 -8.08 4.90
N PHE A 96 -7.58 -8.25 5.47
CA PHE A 96 -8.37 -7.17 6.07
C PHE A 96 -7.85 -6.77 7.46
N PRO A 97 -8.22 -5.57 7.98
CA PRO A 97 -7.75 -5.09 9.29
C PRO A 97 -8.06 -5.97 10.49
N ASN A 98 -9.15 -6.74 10.45
CA ASN A 98 -9.49 -7.72 11.49
C ASN A 98 -8.59 -8.96 11.47
N GLU A 99 -7.84 -9.21 10.39
CA GLU A 99 -6.93 -10.35 10.26
C GLU A 99 -5.50 -9.97 10.67
N HIS A 100 -5.01 -8.80 10.24
CA HIS A 100 -3.65 -8.34 10.56
C HIS A 100 -3.58 -7.43 11.80
N CYS A 101 -4.72 -7.03 12.37
CA CYS A 101 -4.86 -6.32 13.64
C CYS A 101 -4.13 -4.95 13.75
N ARG A 102 -3.62 -4.39 12.65
CA ARG A 102 -3.09 -3.02 12.61
C ARG A 102 -4.25 -2.05 12.42
N LEU A 103 -4.89 -1.69 13.53
CA LEU A 103 -6.15 -0.93 13.53
C LEU A 103 -5.96 0.59 13.64
N GLY A 104 -4.76 1.08 13.93
CA GLY A 104 -4.50 2.52 14.04
C GLY A 104 -3.02 2.84 14.14
N GLN A 105 -2.66 4.11 13.95
CA GLN A 105 -1.28 4.58 14.02
C GLN A 105 -0.68 4.48 15.44
N THR A 106 -1.54 4.50 16.44
CA THR A 106 -1.19 4.43 17.85
C THR A 106 -2.06 3.38 18.52
N MET A 107 -1.44 2.37 19.12
CA MET A 107 -2.15 1.24 19.74
C MET A 107 -1.59 0.91 21.12
N PHE A 108 -2.43 0.40 22.01
CA PHE A 108 -2.02 -0.12 23.30
C PHE A 108 -1.61 -1.59 23.19
N PHE A 109 -0.40 -1.92 23.62
CA PHE A 109 0.11 -3.28 23.65
C PHE A 109 0.21 -3.74 25.11
N LYS A 110 -0.65 -4.70 25.49
CA LYS A 110 -0.73 -5.21 26.87
C LYS A 110 0.57 -5.87 27.32
N GLU A 111 1.31 -6.48 26.39
CA GLU A 111 2.59 -7.16 26.60
C GLU A 111 3.67 -6.21 27.10
N PHE A 112 3.58 -4.94 26.71
CA PHE A 112 4.49 -3.88 27.16
C PHE A 112 3.85 -2.95 28.19
N CYS A 113 2.56 -3.14 28.50
CA CYS A 113 1.74 -2.24 29.31
C CYS A 113 1.84 -0.77 28.85
N ARG A 114 1.98 -0.54 27.53
CA ARG A 114 2.28 0.78 26.96
C ARG A 114 1.57 0.99 25.64
N THR A 115 1.34 2.26 25.33
CA THR A 115 0.92 2.71 24.02
C THR A 115 2.15 2.88 23.13
N ALA A 116 2.08 2.40 21.89
CA ALA A 116 3.14 2.54 20.89
C ALA A 116 2.57 3.12 19.59
N GLU A 117 3.30 4.06 19.00
CA GLU A 117 3.13 4.41 17.60
C GLU A 117 3.80 3.34 16.72
N LEU A 118 3.06 2.83 15.72
CA LEU A 118 3.47 1.64 14.94
C LEU A 118 4.78 1.86 14.17
N SER A 119 5.03 3.06 13.64
CA SER A 119 6.19 3.35 12.79
C SER A 119 7.45 3.68 13.58
N SER A 120 7.33 4.54 14.60
CA SER A 120 8.45 5.03 15.40
C SER A 120 8.79 4.15 16.60
N ASN A 121 7.86 3.27 17.02
CA ASN A 121 7.94 2.49 18.26
C ASN A 121 8.09 3.36 19.53
N LEU A 122 7.64 4.62 19.45
CA LEU A 122 7.65 5.53 20.57
C LEU A 122 6.29 5.52 21.26
N ASP A 123 6.33 5.70 22.58
CA ASP A 123 5.14 6.02 23.34
C ASP A 123 4.78 7.48 23.09
N PRO A 124 3.57 7.77 22.57
CA PRO A 124 3.19 9.12 22.16
C PRO A 124 3.11 10.11 23.33
N TYR A 125 2.98 9.62 24.57
CA TYR A 125 2.87 10.48 25.76
C TYR A 125 4.24 10.80 26.35
N SER A 126 5.13 9.81 26.44
CA SER A 126 6.45 9.99 27.05
C SER A 126 7.56 10.30 26.04
N GLY A 127 7.33 10.06 24.75
CA GLY A 127 8.34 10.13 23.69
C GLY A 127 9.44 9.07 23.80
N GLN A 128 9.33 8.15 24.77
CA GLN A 128 10.33 7.13 25.02
C GLN A 128 10.05 5.88 24.18
N PRO A 129 11.08 5.17 23.68
CA PRO A 129 10.91 3.88 23.03
C PRO A 129 10.11 2.92 23.90
N VAL A 130 9.15 2.21 23.30
CA VAL A 130 8.32 1.23 24.02
C VAL A 130 9.12 -0.01 24.38
N SER A 131 9.96 -0.47 23.46
CA SER A 131 10.87 -1.59 23.67
C SER A 131 12.09 -1.48 22.72
N VAL A 132 13.07 -2.37 22.87
CA VAL A 132 14.23 -2.45 21.96
C VAL A 132 13.79 -2.83 20.54
N VAL A 133 12.84 -3.76 20.42
CA VAL A 133 12.24 -4.14 19.13
C VAL A 133 10.97 -3.32 18.88
N ASN A 134 10.59 -3.18 17.61
CA ASN A 134 9.30 -2.56 17.29
C ASN A 134 8.16 -3.46 17.81
N ALA A 135 7.36 -2.94 18.76
CA ALA A 135 6.29 -3.69 19.39
C ALA A 135 5.23 -4.17 18.39
N ALA A 136 4.89 -3.32 17.41
CA ALA A 136 3.92 -3.66 16.38
C ALA A 136 4.46 -4.71 15.41
N ASP A 137 5.72 -4.62 14.99
CA ASP A 137 6.32 -5.63 14.11
C ASP A 137 6.50 -6.98 14.82
N PHE A 138 6.72 -6.97 16.14
CA PHE A 138 6.86 -8.18 16.94
C PHE A 138 5.51 -8.87 17.23
N ILE A 139 4.50 -8.12 17.67
CA ILE A 139 3.19 -8.68 18.06
C ILE A 139 2.26 -8.86 16.85
N LEU A 140 2.34 -7.96 15.88
CA LEU A 140 1.44 -7.86 14.71
C LEU A 140 2.26 -7.83 13.42
N PRO A 141 3.00 -8.91 13.11
CA PRO A 141 3.80 -9.00 11.91
C PRO A 141 2.89 -8.90 10.68
N VAL A 142 3.33 -8.12 9.69
CA VAL A 142 2.65 -8.01 8.39
C VAL A 142 3.55 -8.63 7.34
N GLU A 143 3.10 -9.76 6.81
CA GLU A 143 3.76 -10.45 5.71
C GLU A 143 3.31 -9.81 4.39
N ASN A 144 4.24 -9.16 3.70
CA ASN A 144 3.94 -8.59 2.38
C ASN A 144 3.83 -9.68 1.30
N ILE A 145 3.16 -9.31 0.20
CA ILE A 145 2.96 -10.21 -0.96
C ILE A 145 4.22 -10.44 -1.80
N PHE A 146 5.33 -9.76 -1.53
CA PHE A 146 6.49 -9.78 -2.42
C PHE A 146 7.12 -11.18 -2.49
N GLY A 147 7.22 -11.87 -1.36
CA GLY A 147 7.74 -13.24 -1.32
C GLY A 147 6.90 -14.20 -2.18
N GLU A 148 5.58 -14.15 -2.03
CA GLU A 148 4.64 -14.97 -2.81
C GLU A 148 4.76 -14.69 -4.32
N ILE A 149 4.94 -13.42 -4.70
CA ILE A 149 5.12 -13.02 -6.11
C ILE A 149 6.45 -13.50 -6.65
N ALA A 150 7.53 -13.38 -5.87
CA ALA A 150 8.86 -13.86 -6.27
C ALA A 150 8.89 -15.37 -6.51
N ASP A 151 8.15 -16.11 -5.69
CA ASP A 151 8.03 -17.57 -5.78
C ASP A 151 6.95 -18.04 -6.78
N SER A 152 6.32 -17.12 -7.50
CA SER A 152 5.25 -17.46 -8.43
C SER A 152 5.71 -18.29 -9.63
N ILE A 153 4.84 -19.15 -10.12
CA ILE A 153 5.10 -20.04 -11.26
C ILE A 153 5.21 -19.32 -12.61
N LEU A 154 4.87 -18.02 -12.66
CA LEU A 154 4.83 -17.22 -13.90
C LEU A 154 6.21 -16.76 -14.40
N GLY A 155 7.28 -17.22 -13.74
CA GLY A 155 8.66 -17.01 -14.16
C GLY A 155 9.31 -15.92 -13.32
N SER A 156 10.21 -16.35 -12.42
CA SER A 156 11.12 -15.57 -11.57
C SER A 156 10.87 -14.06 -11.59
N VAL A 157 9.75 -13.65 -11.01
CA VAL A 157 9.37 -12.23 -10.95
C VAL A 157 10.24 -11.60 -9.88
N GLN A 158 10.88 -10.47 -10.17
CA GLN A 158 11.62 -9.71 -9.16
C GLN A 158 10.74 -8.61 -8.58
N PRO A 159 10.35 -8.69 -7.29
CA PRO A 159 9.65 -7.59 -6.64
C PRO A 159 10.59 -6.43 -6.32
N PHE A 160 10.06 -5.23 -6.42
CA PHE A 160 10.66 -3.97 -6.00
C PHE A 160 9.68 -3.20 -5.13
N SER A 161 10.19 -2.47 -4.14
CA SER A 161 9.40 -1.49 -3.40
C SER A 161 10.02 -0.10 -3.53
N ILE A 162 9.20 0.92 -3.69
CA ILE A 162 9.62 2.32 -3.74
C ILE A 162 8.81 3.08 -2.68
N ALA A 163 9.46 3.80 -1.78
CA ALA A 163 8.77 4.63 -0.80
C ALA A 163 9.48 5.97 -0.56
N MET A 164 8.77 6.88 0.09
CA MET A 164 9.34 8.14 0.55
C MET A 164 10.34 7.93 1.71
N PRO A 165 11.32 8.82 1.89
CA PRO A 165 12.24 8.76 3.03
C PRO A 165 11.51 8.61 4.37
N GLY A 166 12.00 7.70 5.22
CA GLY A 166 11.39 7.41 6.52
C GLY A 166 10.22 6.42 6.49
N THR A 167 9.72 6.03 5.31
CA THR A 167 8.70 4.99 5.18
C THR A 167 9.38 3.62 5.14
N LYS A 168 9.06 2.73 6.08
CA LYS A 168 9.63 1.38 6.16
C LYS A 168 8.68 0.39 5.50
N ILE A 169 9.20 -0.38 4.55
CA ILE A 169 8.53 -1.53 3.95
C ILE A 169 9.45 -2.73 4.12
N ALA A 170 8.94 -3.84 4.66
CA ALA A 170 9.75 -5.03 4.83
C ALA A 170 10.25 -5.56 3.48
N GLU A 171 11.55 -5.84 3.36
CA GLU A 171 12.19 -6.18 2.08
C GLU A 171 12.04 -7.65 1.67
N ASN A 172 11.10 -8.41 2.22
CA ASN A 172 10.95 -9.86 1.99
C ASN A 172 11.02 -10.24 0.49
N LYS A 173 12.20 -10.68 0.02
CA LYS A 173 12.54 -10.94 -1.40
C LYS A 173 12.35 -9.75 -2.37
N SER A 174 12.15 -8.53 -1.88
CA SER A 174 12.03 -7.32 -2.70
C SER A 174 13.26 -6.42 -2.58
N PHE A 175 13.60 -5.72 -3.65
CA PHE A 175 14.60 -4.65 -3.58
C PHE A 175 13.93 -3.32 -3.25
N HIS A 176 14.25 -2.76 -2.08
CA HIS A 176 13.75 -1.45 -1.68
C HIS A 176 14.53 -0.31 -2.31
N LYS A 177 13.81 0.74 -2.69
CA LYS A 177 14.34 2.01 -3.19
C LYS A 177 13.62 3.17 -2.50
N VAL A 178 14.35 4.26 -2.34
CA VAL A 178 13.82 5.50 -1.77
C VAL A 178 13.71 6.56 -2.87
N ALA A 179 12.58 7.26 -2.89
CA ALA A 179 12.33 8.40 -3.75
C ALA A 179 11.78 9.56 -2.92
N ASP A 180 12.48 10.69 -2.93
CA ASP A 180 12.12 11.93 -2.26
C ASP A 180 11.20 12.83 -3.11
N THR A 181 11.22 12.65 -4.43
CA THR A 181 10.45 13.43 -5.40
C THR A 181 9.67 12.55 -6.37
N PRO A 182 8.54 13.02 -6.93
CA PRO A 182 7.81 12.29 -7.97
C PRO A 182 8.67 12.00 -9.20
N ALA A 183 9.55 12.94 -9.59
CA ALA A 183 10.47 12.75 -10.71
C ALA A 183 11.41 11.57 -10.47
N ARG A 184 11.99 11.47 -9.28
CA ARG A 184 12.85 10.34 -8.89
C ARG A 184 12.08 9.02 -8.84
N MET A 185 10.85 9.02 -8.31
CA MET A 185 9.98 7.86 -8.29
C MET A 185 9.74 7.32 -9.71
N PHE A 186 9.36 8.18 -10.66
CA PHE A 186 9.14 7.77 -12.06
C PHE A 186 10.44 7.36 -12.76
N GLU A 187 11.58 7.99 -12.46
CA GLU A 187 12.89 7.58 -12.97
C GLU A 187 13.23 6.15 -12.54
N LEU A 188 13.00 5.81 -11.26
CA LEU A 188 13.22 4.46 -10.74
C LEU A 188 12.28 3.43 -11.39
N ILE A 189 10.99 3.75 -11.51
CA ILE A 189 10.01 2.89 -12.19
C ILE A 189 10.46 2.61 -13.63
N LYS A 190 10.92 3.65 -14.34
CA LYS A 190 11.43 3.51 -15.71
C LYS A 190 12.63 2.56 -15.76
N LYS A 191 13.64 2.78 -14.91
CA LYS A 191 14.85 1.93 -14.85
C LYS A 191 14.53 0.48 -14.53
N ILE A 192 13.60 0.22 -13.60
CA ILE A 192 13.16 -1.13 -13.26
C ILE A 192 12.45 -1.78 -14.46
N SER A 193 11.60 -1.03 -15.14
CA SER A 193 10.81 -1.52 -16.28
C SER A 193 11.65 -1.83 -17.53
N GLU A 194 12.81 -1.19 -17.66
CA GLU A 194 13.78 -1.40 -18.75
C GLU A 194 14.59 -2.69 -18.59
N THR A 195 14.56 -3.35 -17.42
CA THR A 195 15.22 -4.64 -17.23
C THR A 195 14.57 -5.76 -18.06
N ASP A 196 15.31 -6.81 -18.38
CA ASP A 196 14.79 -7.97 -19.13
C ASP A 196 13.99 -8.95 -18.25
N GLN A 197 13.94 -8.71 -16.93
CA GLN A 197 13.23 -9.55 -15.98
C GLN A 197 11.74 -9.18 -15.93
N ASN A 198 10.91 -10.15 -15.53
CA ASN A 198 9.55 -9.84 -15.09
C ASN A 198 9.62 -9.13 -13.74
N THR A 199 8.89 -8.03 -13.57
CA THR A 199 8.95 -7.24 -12.33
C THR A 199 7.57 -6.93 -11.77
N PHE A 200 7.50 -6.89 -10.44
CA PHE A 200 6.41 -6.30 -9.70
C PHE A 200 6.94 -5.14 -8.88
N THR A 201 6.46 -3.92 -9.12
CA THR A 201 6.90 -2.74 -8.36
C THR A 201 5.74 -2.20 -7.52
N TYR A 202 5.90 -2.22 -6.21
CA TYR A 202 4.98 -1.57 -5.27
C TYR A 202 5.52 -0.20 -4.88
N VAL A 203 4.69 0.84 -5.02
CA VAL A 203 5.06 2.21 -4.68
C VAL A 203 4.12 2.74 -3.61
N GLN A 204 4.68 3.17 -2.48
CA GLN A 204 3.94 3.86 -1.44
C GLN A 204 4.32 5.34 -1.44
N TRP A 205 3.36 6.19 -1.80
CA TRP A 205 3.58 7.63 -1.94
C TRP A 205 2.70 8.41 -0.96
N ASN A 206 3.33 8.98 0.07
CA ASN A 206 2.66 9.59 1.22
C ASN A 206 2.44 11.10 1.09
N ALA A 207 3.04 11.75 0.09
CA ALA A 207 3.01 13.21 -0.04
C ALA A 207 1.59 13.84 -0.07
N PRO A 208 0.57 13.24 -0.73
CA PRO A 208 -0.77 13.83 -0.72
C PRO A 208 -1.40 13.85 0.68
N ARG A 209 -1.21 12.79 1.46
CA ARG A 209 -1.62 12.74 2.87
C ARG A 209 -0.90 13.81 3.68
N ASP A 210 0.41 13.92 3.53
CA ASP A 210 1.21 14.88 4.31
C ASP A 210 0.83 16.32 3.97
N ALA A 211 0.53 16.61 2.71
CA ALA A 211 -0.02 17.89 2.27
C ALA A 211 -1.42 18.13 2.85
N ALA A 212 -2.32 17.15 2.80
CA ALA A 212 -3.66 17.28 3.37
C ALA A 212 -3.64 17.47 4.90
N ALA A 213 -2.70 16.84 5.60
CA ALA A 213 -2.49 17.05 7.03
C ALA A 213 -2.00 18.48 7.36
N ALA A 214 -1.20 19.07 6.48
CA ALA A 214 -0.66 20.42 6.66
C ALA A 214 -1.63 21.54 6.22
N PHE A 215 -2.37 21.34 5.14
CA PHE A 215 -3.14 22.41 4.47
C PHE A 215 -4.65 22.15 4.40
N GLY A 216 -5.10 20.95 4.73
CA GLY A 216 -6.48 20.51 4.53
C GLY A 216 -6.72 19.89 3.15
N CYS A 217 -7.93 19.37 2.93
CA CYS A 217 -8.29 18.64 1.70
C CYS A 217 -8.99 19.50 0.64
N GLU A 218 -9.26 20.78 0.93
CA GLU A 218 -10.03 21.70 0.07
C GLU A 218 -9.24 22.96 -0.33
N SER A 219 -7.97 23.04 0.06
CA SER A 219 -7.07 24.16 -0.24
C SER A 219 -6.52 24.13 -1.66
#